data_AF-A0A482V1S9-F1
#
_entry.id   AF-A0A482V1S9-F1
#
_cell.length_a   1.000
_cell.length_b   1.000
_cell.length_c   1.000
_cell.angle_alpha   90.00
_cell.angle_beta   90.00
_cell.angle_gamma   90.00
#
_symmetry.space_group_name_H-M   'P 1'
#
loop_
_entity.id
_entity.type
_entity.pdbx_description
1 polymer ?
#
loop_
_entity_poly.entity_id
_entity_poly.type
_entity_poly.pdbx_seq_one_letter_code
_entity_poly.pdbx_strand_id
1 'polypeptide(L)'
;MHRLLKVFSASEYLDYFASDRSHMLNSQMPFPPWPVIRGSKATISMNLMQFVDMSTRDGGVDSVPGLVMTIRDFLKWTRSR
;
A
#
# COMPACT_ATOMS: atom_id res chain seq x y z
N MET A 1 -0.84 -1.65 -21.91
CA MET A 1 -0.54 -1.50 -20.46
C MET A 1 -1.21 -2.64 -19.71
N HIS A 2 -0.44 -3.44 -18.96
CA HIS A 2 -1.00 -4.46 -18.06
C HIS A 2 -1.13 -3.88 -16.65
N ARG A 3 -2.28 -4.08 -16.01
CA ARG A 3 -2.52 -3.65 -14.63
C ARG A 3 -2.02 -4.73 -13.67
N LEU A 4 -1.31 -4.31 -12.63
CA LEU A 4 -0.91 -5.16 -11.50
C LEU A 4 -1.75 -4.81 -10.28
N LEU A 5 -1.87 -5.78 -9.37
CA LEU A 5 -2.58 -5.66 -8.11
C LEU A 5 -1.59 -6.02 -6.99
N LYS A 6 -1.41 -5.14 -6.01
CA LYS A 6 -0.74 -5.49 -4.77
C LYS A 6 -1.81 -5.78 -3.72
N VAL A 7 -1.79 -6.99 -3.17
CA VAL A 7 -2.85 -7.53 -2.30
C VAL A 7 -2.30 -7.74 -0.90
N PHE A 8 -3.08 -7.31 0.07
CA PHE A 8 -2.76 -7.30 1.50
C PHE A 8 -3.97 -7.80 2.29
N SER A 9 -3.75 -8.33 3.49
CA SER A 9 -4.86 -8.43 4.44
C SER A 9 -5.25 -7.03 4.94
N ALA A 10 -6.53 -6.87 5.30
CA ALA A 10 -7.01 -5.61 5.88
C ALA A 10 -6.26 -5.27 7.18
N SER A 11 -5.93 -6.27 8.01
CA SER A 11 -5.14 -6.10 9.22
C SER A 11 -3.74 -5.57 8.94
N GLU A 12 -3.04 -6.10 7.94
CA GLU A 12 -1.71 -5.60 7.56
C GLU A 12 -1.78 -4.16 7.07
N TYR A 13 -2.80 -3.82 6.28
CA TYR A 13 -2.99 -2.43 5.84
C TYR A 13 -3.19 -1.49 7.03
N LEU A 14 -4.07 -1.83 7.97
CA LEU A 14 -4.33 -1.00 9.16
C LEU A 14 -3.11 -0.90 10.09
N ASP A 15 -2.34 -1.97 10.24
CA ASP A 15 -1.17 -2.00 11.12
C ASP A 15 0.02 -1.22 10.55
N TYR A 16 0.30 -1.33 9.25
CA TYR A 16 1.55 -0.85 8.67
C TYR A 16 1.40 0.43 7.83
N PHE A 17 0.21 0.79 7.36
CA PHE A 17 0.05 1.96 6.48
C PHE A 17 0.26 3.29 7.21
N ALA A 18 1.05 4.18 6.64
CA ALA A 18 1.23 5.54 7.10
C ALA A 18 1.34 6.53 5.93
N SER A 19 0.60 7.65 6.04
CA SER A 19 0.65 8.72 5.05
C SER A 19 0.51 10.09 5.71
N ASP A 20 1.58 10.86 5.67
CA ASP A 20 1.63 12.27 6.10
C ASP A 20 1.03 13.23 5.07
N ARG A 21 0.58 12.72 3.92
CA ARG A 21 -0.01 13.45 2.79
C ARG A 21 0.94 14.44 2.10
N SER A 22 2.25 14.40 2.39
CA SER A 22 3.26 15.28 1.79
C SER A 22 3.28 15.22 0.25
N HIS A 23 3.01 14.04 -0.33
CA HIS A 23 2.88 13.85 -1.79
C HIS A 23 1.77 14.68 -2.45
N MET A 24 0.83 15.23 -1.67
CA MET A 24 -0.31 16.01 -2.17
C MET A 24 -0.16 17.52 -1.95
N LEU A 25 0.96 18.02 -1.43
CA LEU A 25 1.14 19.45 -1.12
C LEU A 25 0.94 20.39 -2.31
N ASN A 26 1.26 19.94 -3.52
CA ASN A 26 1.09 20.71 -4.76
C ASN A 26 -0.25 20.44 -5.44
N SER A 27 -1.14 19.67 -4.82
CA SER A 27 -2.47 19.37 -5.34
C SER A 27 -3.45 20.50 -4.97
N GLN A 28 -4.39 20.80 -5.87
CA GLN A 28 -5.53 21.66 -5.54
C GLN A 28 -6.61 20.91 -4.72
N MET A 29 -6.40 19.63 -4.44
CA MET A 29 -7.35 18.82 -3.68
C MET A 29 -7.25 19.13 -2.19
N PRO A 30 -8.38 19.41 -1.51
CA PRO A 30 -8.38 19.64 -0.08
C PRO A 30 -7.97 18.36 0.66
N PHE A 31 -7.25 18.54 1.78
CA PHE A 31 -6.96 17.40 2.64
C PHE A 31 -8.21 16.93 3.37
N PRO A 32 -8.34 15.60 3.59
CA PRO A 32 -9.39 15.12 4.47
C PRO A 32 -9.28 15.72 5.88
N PRO A 33 -10.42 16.01 6.55
CA PRO A 33 -10.42 16.74 7.82
C PRO A 33 -9.95 15.90 9.02
N TRP A 34 -9.88 14.58 8.89
CA TRP A 34 -9.37 13.71 9.94
C TRP A 34 -7.83 13.73 10.01
N PRO A 35 -7.23 13.36 11.17
CA PRO A 35 -5.78 13.26 11.31
C PRO A 35 -5.11 12.37 10.26
N VAL A 36 -3.81 12.59 10.05
CA VAL A 36 -2.99 11.71 9.20
C VAL A 36 -3.07 10.27 9.69
N ILE A 37 -3.13 9.33 8.76
CA ILE A 37 -3.23 7.91 9.10
C ILE A 37 -1.82 7.41 9.40
N ARG A 38 -1.66 6.78 10.56
CA ARG A 38 -0.45 6.05 10.95
C ARG A 38 -0.86 4.77 11.67
N GLY A 39 -0.57 3.64 11.05
CA GLY A 39 -0.82 2.33 11.62
C GLY A 39 0.01 2.08 12.88
N SER A 40 -0.49 1.18 13.73
CA SER A 40 0.10 0.87 15.05
C SER A 40 1.54 0.33 14.97
N LYS A 41 1.91 -0.29 13.84
CA LYS A 41 3.22 -0.89 13.58
C LYS A 41 4.05 -0.08 12.57
N ALA A 42 3.60 1.10 12.15
CA ALA A 42 4.33 1.94 11.21
C ALA A 42 5.54 2.64 11.86
N THR A 43 6.74 2.31 11.39
CA THR A 43 8.02 2.86 11.88
C THR A 43 8.31 4.28 11.37
N ILE A 44 7.73 4.66 10.23
CA ILE A 44 7.87 5.98 9.60
C ILE A 44 6.50 6.66 9.39
N SER A 45 6.49 7.98 9.23
CA SER A 45 5.25 8.76 9.06
C SER A 45 4.67 8.71 7.64
N MET A 46 5.44 8.25 6.66
CA MET A 46 5.04 8.22 5.26
C MET A 46 5.68 7.03 4.54
N ASN A 47 4.88 6.01 4.26
CA ASN A 47 5.32 4.81 3.53
C ASN A 47 4.45 4.47 2.32
N LEU A 48 3.59 5.40 1.86
CA LEU A 48 2.70 5.21 0.71
C LEU A 48 3.41 4.59 -0.51
N MET A 49 4.63 5.01 -0.81
CA MET A 49 5.38 4.51 -1.97
C MET A 49 5.67 3.01 -1.89
N GLN A 50 5.80 2.45 -0.68
CA GLN A 50 5.96 1.01 -0.47
C GLN A 50 4.66 0.24 -0.77
N PHE A 51 3.50 0.87 -0.62
CA PHE A 51 2.19 0.28 -0.98
C PHE A 51 1.86 0.43 -2.47
N VAL A 52 2.36 1.49 -3.11
CA VAL A 52 2.17 1.75 -4.55
C VAL A 52 3.19 1.00 -5.41
N ASP A 53 4.37 0.67 -4.87
CA ASP A 53 5.39 -0.09 -5.59
C ASP A 53 4.91 -1.50 -5.95
N MET A 54 4.92 -1.78 -7.26
CA MET A 54 4.54 -3.05 -7.89
C MET A 54 5.76 -3.86 -8.33
N SER A 55 6.98 -3.44 -7.98
CA SER A 55 8.18 -4.23 -8.27
C SER A 55 8.14 -5.55 -7.47
N THR A 56 8.46 -6.66 -8.14
CA THR A 56 8.53 -7.99 -7.51
C THR A 56 9.87 -8.26 -6.85
N ARG A 57 10.71 -7.23 -6.69
CA ARG A 57 11.95 -7.37 -5.94
C ARG A 57 11.55 -7.58 -4.50
N ASP A 58 12.00 -8.68 -3.89
CA ASP A 58 11.99 -8.87 -2.44
C ASP A 58 12.53 -7.58 -1.85
N GLY A 59 11.61 -6.73 -1.39
CA GLY A 59 11.98 -5.40 -0.99
C GLY A 59 12.90 -5.55 0.21
N GLY A 60 13.89 -4.67 0.30
CA GLY A 60 14.83 -4.66 1.42
C GLY A 60 14.12 -4.66 2.78
N VAL A 61 14.89 -4.65 3.86
CA VAL A 61 14.46 -4.81 5.26
C VAL A 61 13.22 -3.99 5.68
N ASP A 62 12.85 -2.95 4.93
CA ASP A 62 11.68 -2.08 5.12
C ASP A 62 10.49 -2.34 4.16
N SER A 63 10.39 -3.51 3.52
CA SER A 63 9.31 -3.78 2.57
C SER A 63 7.98 -4.08 3.25
N VAL A 64 6.93 -3.37 2.82
CA VAL A 64 5.56 -3.65 3.27
C VAL A 64 5.14 -5.02 2.73
N PRO A 65 4.69 -5.95 3.58
CA PRO A 65 4.24 -7.27 3.16
C PRO A 65 3.10 -7.10 2.14
N GLY A 66 3.06 -7.91 1.08
CA GLY A 66 1.98 -7.84 0.09
C GLY A 66 2.29 -8.66 -1.17
N LEU A 67 1.26 -9.27 -1.75
CA LEU A 67 1.38 -10.10 -2.95
C LEU A 67 1.10 -9.26 -4.19
N VAL A 68 2.12 -9.03 -5.02
CA VAL A 68 1.94 -8.42 -6.34
C VAL A 68 1.54 -9.50 -7.34
N MET A 69 0.45 -9.28 -8.06
CA MET A 69 -0.10 -10.26 -9.00
C MET A 69 -0.76 -9.59 -10.21
N THR A 70 -0.90 -10.36 -11.29
CA THR A 70 -1.72 -9.94 -12.42
C THR A 70 -3.21 -10.09 -12.08
N ILE A 71 -4.09 -9.42 -12.84
CA ILE A 71 -5.54 -9.62 -12.70
C ILE A 71 -5.91 -11.11 -12.90
N ARG A 72 -5.27 -11.79 -13.86
CA ARG A 72 -5.51 -13.22 -14.12
C ARG A 72 -5.18 -14.06 -12.89
N ASP A 73 -4.05 -13.79 -12.24
CA ASP A 73 -3.60 -14.54 -11.07
C ASP A 73 -4.45 -14.22 -9.84
N PHE A 74 -4.86 -12.96 -9.67
CA PHE A 74 -5.80 -12.56 -8.63
C PHE A 74 -7.15 -13.29 -8.72
N LEU A 75 -7.71 -13.40 -9.93
CA LEU A 75 -8.97 -14.13 -10.15
C LEU A 75 -8.83 -15.64 -9.90
N LYS A 76 -7.64 -16.22 -10.10
CA LYS A 76 -7.38 -17.61 -9.72
C LYS A 76 -7.25 -17.75 -8.20
N TRP A 77 -6.48 -16.87 -7.57
CA TRP A 77 -6.22 -16.86 -6.13
C TRP A 77 -7.48 -16.66 -5.29
N THR A 78 -8.40 -15.80 -5.73
CA THR A 78 -9.69 -15.57 -5.05
C THR A 78 -10.63 -16.78 -5.09
N ARG A 79 -10.47 -17.68 -6.08
CA ARG A 79 -11.27 -18.91 -6.22
C ARG A 79 -10.71 -20.10 -5.46
N SER A 80 -9.46 -20.03 -5.02
CA SER A 80 -8.79 -21.09 -4.26
C SER A 80 -8.82 -20.87 -2.74
N ARG A 81 -9.55 -19.85 -2.27
CA ARG A 81 -9.81 -19.56 -0.86
C ARG A 81 -11.25 -19.87 -0.52
#